data_AF-A0A6J4QUV5-F1
#
_entry.id   AF-A0A6J4QUV5-F1
#
_cell.length_a   1.000
_cell.length_b   1.000
_cell.length_c   1.000
_cell.angle_alpha   90.00
_cell.angle_beta   90.00
_cell.angle_gamma   90.00
#
_symmetry.space_group_name_H-M   'P 1'
#
loop_
_entity.id
_entity.type
_entity.pdbx_description
1 polymer ?
#
loop_
_entity_poly.entity_id
_entity_poly.type
_entity_poly.pdbx_seq_one_letter_code
_entity_poly.pdbx_strand_id
1 'polypeptide(L)'
;MADREPVAELEPRFSSDGATPTSWTEGRERLRRAEVYWLTTVRPGGSPHVTPLLAVWLDGALHFCTGPDERKARNLAGNPPCVLTTGCDALGEGLDLLVEGEAVRLTDDPDLRRVSDAYLSKYGEGWRFAVRDGAFYHGPGPPRETDPGAAWVYEVAPKKAFGFGKGGTFSQTRWRFQRTQTREMEGEIFMKWTLEVVVVPVSDVERAKAFYAGKLGFDLDHDTKISDEYHVVQLTPPGSGCSIVLGKGIVDMKPGSLKGLQLVVKDIRAARAQLVGRGVGVGEVQVVGASGPRPASDGEDLDNVGFVFFEDPDGNGWAVQQISARD
;
A
#
# COMPACT_ATOMS: atom_id res chain seq x y z
N MET A 1 -0.21 -1.03 -25.24
CA MET A 1 -1.50 -1.68 -24.90
C MET A 1 -2.56 -0.60 -24.84
N ALA A 2 -3.78 -0.87 -25.29
CA ALA A 2 -4.88 0.06 -25.03
C ALA A 2 -5.16 0.02 -23.52
N ASP A 3 -4.91 1.14 -22.82
CA ASP A 3 -5.32 1.32 -21.43
C ASP A 3 -6.79 0.89 -21.32
N ARG A 4 -7.10 -0.10 -20.48
CA ARG A 4 -8.49 -0.39 -20.16
C ARG A 4 -9.04 0.84 -19.47
N GLU A 5 -9.89 1.58 -20.18
CA GLU A 5 -10.52 2.79 -19.68
C GLU A 5 -11.25 2.46 -18.36
N PRO A 6 -11.02 3.23 -17.28
CA PRO A 6 -11.63 2.98 -15.99
C PRO A 6 -13.14 3.18 -16.07
N VAL A 7 -13.88 2.53 -15.17
CA VAL A 7 -15.33 2.74 -15.07
C VAL A 7 -15.55 4.09 -14.40
N ALA A 8 -16.28 4.98 -15.09
CA ALA A 8 -16.71 6.28 -14.58
C ALA A 8 -18.07 6.14 -13.88
N GLU A 9 -18.12 6.46 -12.59
CA GLU A 9 -19.31 6.39 -11.75
C GLU A 9 -19.64 7.78 -11.23
N LEU A 10 -20.88 8.23 -11.40
CA LEU A 10 -21.37 9.47 -10.79
C LEU A 10 -21.79 9.20 -9.34
N GLU A 11 -21.47 10.11 -8.42
CA GLU A 11 -22.04 10.11 -7.07
C GLU A 11 -23.26 11.06 -7.05
N PRO A 12 -24.49 10.53 -7.12
CA PRO A 12 -25.69 11.33 -7.30
C PRO A 12 -25.97 12.25 -6.11
N ARG A 13 -25.52 11.92 -4.90
CA ARG A 13 -25.76 12.74 -3.69
C ARG A 13 -25.04 14.08 -3.70
N PHE A 14 -23.97 14.21 -4.48
CA PHE A 14 -23.13 15.40 -4.56
C PHE A 14 -23.09 15.98 -5.99
N SER A 15 -24.08 15.63 -6.81
CA SER A 15 -24.18 16.07 -8.20
C SER A 15 -25.51 16.78 -8.44
N SER A 16 -25.55 17.71 -9.39
CA SER A 16 -26.78 18.37 -9.81
C SER A 16 -27.73 17.40 -10.54
N ASP A 17 -29.02 17.73 -10.54
CA ASP A 17 -30.01 17.00 -11.34
C ASP A 17 -29.63 17.01 -12.83
N GLY A 18 -29.63 15.83 -13.45
CA GLY A 18 -29.23 15.65 -14.86
C GLY A 18 -27.72 15.65 -15.11
N ALA A 19 -26.88 15.72 -14.07
CA ALA A 19 -25.44 15.55 -14.22
C ALA A 19 -25.09 14.16 -14.78
N THR A 20 -24.02 14.09 -15.55
CA THR A 20 -23.46 12.84 -16.08
C THR A 20 -22.01 12.70 -15.61
N PRO A 21 -21.50 11.47 -15.43
CA PRO A 21 -20.12 11.28 -15.02
C PRO A 21 -19.17 11.82 -16.11
N THR A 22 -18.16 12.57 -15.70
CA THR A 22 -17.09 13.02 -16.60
C THR A 22 -16.35 11.80 -17.14
N SER A 23 -16.11 11.76 -18.46
CA SER A 23 -15.39 10.64 -19.06
C SER A 23 -13.93 10.59 -18.58
N TRP A 24 -13.32 9.40 -18.54
CA TRP A 24 -11.90 9.31 -18.22
C TRP A 24 -11.03 9.98 -19.27
N THR A 25 -11.37 9.88 -20.55
CA THR A 25 -10.70 10.63 -21.63
C THR A 25 -10.59 12.12 -21.33
N GLU A 26 -11.69 12.74 -20.86
CA GLU A 26 -11.67 14.15 -20.47
C GLU A 26 -10.82 14.40 -19.22
N GLY A 27 -10.97 13.58 -18.18
CA GLY A 27 -10.16 13.68 -16.96
C GLY A 27 -8.65 13.54 -17.26
N ARG A 28 -8.27 12.55 -18.06
CA ARG A 28 -6.89 12.30 -18.52
C ARG A 28 -6.35 13.46 -19.33
N GLU A 29 -7.13 14.05 -20.23
CA GLU A 29 -6.67 15.19 -21.02
C GLU A 29 -6.42 16.43 -20.14
N ARG A 30 -7.27 16.64 -19.12
CA ARG A 30 -7.08 17.69 -18.12
C ARG A 30 -5.84 17.43 -17.26
N LEU A 31 -5.63 16.19 -16.79
CA LEU A 31 -4.39 15.78 -16.13
C LEU A 31 -3.18 16.04 -17.02
N ARG A 32 -3.21 15.66 -18.30
CA ARG A 32 -2.08 15.84 -19.23
C ARG A 32 -1.72 17.31 -19.41
N ARG A 33 -2.73 18.18 -19.56
CA ARG A 33 -2.55 19.63 -19.78
C ARG A 33 -2.18 20.41 -18.52
N ALA A 34 -2.60 19.96 -17.34
CA ALA A 34 -2.36 20.67 -16.08
C ALA A 34 -0.86 20.95 -15.88
N GLU A 35 -0.48 22.19 -15.63
CA GLU A 35 0.94 22.52 -15.44
C GLU A 35 1.42 22.27 -14.01
N VAL A 36 0.55 22.46 -13.01
CA VAL A 36 0.89 22.38 -11.58
C VAL A 36 0.00 21.37 -10.87
N TYR A 37 0.60 20.60 -9.97
CA TYR A 37 -0.09 19.61 -9.13
C TYR A 37 0.29 19.82 -7.67
N TRP A 38 -0.57 19.37 -6.75
CA TRP A 38 -0.29 19.32 -5.32
C TRP A 38 -0.16 17.86 -4.92
N LEU A 39 1.06 17.47 -4.54
CA LEU A 39 1.33 16.13 -4.02
C LEU A 39 1.09 16.11 -2.52
N THR A 40 0.23 15.19 -2.09
CA THR A 40 0.01 14.84 -0.69
C THR A 40 0.74 13.53 -0.37
N THR A 41 1.57 13.59 0.66
CA THR A 41 2.29 12.44 1.25
C THR A 41 2.03 12.40 2.76
N VAL A 42 2.34 11.28 3.41
CA VAL A 42 2.12 11.13 4.85
C VAL A 42 3.46 11.16 5.59
N ARG A 43 3.58 11.99 6.63
CA ARG A 43 4.78 12.02 7.49
C ARG A 43 4.83 10.78 8.38
N PRO A 44 6.00 10.40 8.94
CA PRO A 44 6.12 9.26 9.86
C PRO A 44 5.15 9.29 11.06
N GLY A 45 4.71 10.48 11.51
CA GLY A 45 3.71 10.64 12.56
C GLY A 45 2.25 10.67 12.07
N GLY A 46 1.97 10.26 10.82
CA GLY A 46 0.62 10.20 10.25
C GLY A 46 0.06 11.52 9.71
N SER A 47 0.71 12.67 9.96
CA SER A 47 0.21 13.97 9.48
C SER A 47 0.41 14.16 7.97
N PRO A 48 -0.56 14.76 7.25
CA PRO A 48 -0.44 15.01 5.82
C PRO A 48 0.59 16.11 5.51
N HIS A 49 1.35 15.92 4.45
CA HIS A 49 2.32 16.86 3.90
C HIS A 49 1.98 17.13 2.44
N VAL A 50 1.63 18.38 2.14
CA VAL A 50 1.19 18.82 0.80
C VAL A 50 2.18 19.84 0.24
N THR A 51 2.59 19.65 -1.01
CA THR A 51 3.49 20.58 -1.70
C THR A 51 3.12 20.69 -3.17
N PRO A 52 3.22 21.90 -3.78
CA PRO A 52 3.11 22.02 -5.23
C PRO A 52 4.33 21.39 -5.92
N LEU A 53 4.11 20.80 -7.09
CA LEU A 53 5.15 20.29 -7.99
C LEU A 53 4.67 20.22 -9.44
N LEU A 54 5.59 19.95 -10.35
CA LEU A 54 5.28 19.65 -11.75
C LEU A 54 5.20 18.14 -11.97
N ALA A 55 4.36 17.72 -12.92
CA ALA A 55 4.25 16.32 -13.32
C ALA A 55 3.91 16.21 -14.81
N VAL A 56 4.30 15.09 -15.42
CA VAL A 56 3.93 14.74 -16.80
C VAL A 56 3.08 13.49 -16.79
N TRP A 57 2.13 13.42 -17.73
CA TRP A 57 1.38 12.19 -17.99
C TRP A 57 2.09 11.41 -19.09
N LEU A 58 2.53 10.19 -18.78
CA LEU A 58 3.22 9.30 -19.71
C LEU A 58 2.83 7.86 -19.40
N ASP A 59 2.57 7.04 -20.42
CA ASP A 59 2.26 5.60 -20.30
C ASP A 59 1.19 5.26 -19.23
N GLY A 60 0.14 6.09 -19.16
CA GLY A 60 -0.98 5.85 -18.25
C GLY A 60 -0.76 6.29 -16.79
N ALA A 61 0.37 6.93 -16.49
CA ALA A 61 0.73 7.35 -15.13
C ALA A 61 1.22 8.81 -15.05
N LEU A 62 1.10 9.40 -13.86
CA LEU A 62 1.72 10.68 -13.53
C LEU A 62 3.16 10.45 -13.11
N HIS A 63 4.08 11.25 -13.65
CA HIS A 63 5.49 11.21 -13.31
C HIS A 63 5.96 12.54 -12.74
N PHE A 64 6.51 12.53 -11.53
CA PHE A 64 7.10 13.69 -10.89
C PHE A 64 8.55 13.44 -10.46
N CYS A 65 9.33 14.50 -10.28
CA CYS A 65 10.67 14.41 -9.71
C CYS A 65 10.86 15.33 -8.51
N THR A 66 11.76 14.95 -7.60
CA THR A 66 12.09 15.71 -6.38
C THR A 66 13.48 15.35 -5.89
N GLY A 67 14.14 16.24 -5.15
CA GLY A 67 15.42 15.94 -4.53
C GLY A 67 15.31 14.82 -3.49
N PRO A 68 16.32 13.94 -3.35
CA PRO A 68 16.30 12.81 -2.42
C PRO A 68 16.19 13.24 -0.96
N ASP A 69 16.68 14.44 -0.64
CA ASP A 69 16.65 14.99 0.72
C ASP A 69 15.35 15.71 1.07
N GLU A 70 14.45 15.90 0.10
CA GLU A 70 13.20 16.57 0.36
C GLU A 70 12.26 15.72 1.23
N ARG A 71 11.42 16.41 2.04
CA ARG A 71 10.47 15.74 2.93
C ARG A 71 9.57 14.74 2.19
N LYS A 72 9.12 15.08 0.97
CA LYS A 72 8.24 14.21 0.18
C LYS A 72 8.95 12.91 -0.25
N ALA A 73 10.22 12.96 -0.65
CA ALA A 73 11.01 11.76 -0.98
C ALA A 73 11.19 10.85 0.25
N ARG A 74 11.55 11.43 1.40
CA ARG A 74 11.69 10.70 2.66
C ARG A 74 10.38 10.07 3.14
N ASN A 75 9.26 10.77 2.96
CA ASN A 75 7.94 10.21 3.26
C ASN A 75 7.63 9.01 2.37
N LEU A 76 7.85 9.12 1.05
CA LEU A 76 7.54 8.06 0.08
C LEU A 76 8.44 6.83 0.22
N ALA A 77 9.67 6.99 0.71
CA ALA A 77 10.56 5.87 1.01
C ALA A 77 10.01 4.95 2.12
N GLY A 78 9.29 5.50 3.10
CA GLY A 78 8.65 4.75 4.18
C GLY A 78 7.17 4.46 3.96
N ASN A 79 6.46 5.28 3.19
CA ASN A 79 5.02 5.19 2.94
C ASN A 79 4.69 5.63 1.48
N PRO A 80 4.73 4.70 0.51
CA PRO A 80 4.53 4.99 -0.92
C PRO A 80 3.14 5.53 -1.35
N PRO A 81 2.03 5.19 -0.68
CA PRO A 81 0.72 5.79 -0.95
C PRO A 81 0.75 7.33 -0.97
N CYS A 82 0.22 7.91 -2.04
CA CYS A 82 0.16 9.35 -2.22
C CYS A 82 -1.04 9.78 -3.07
N VAL A 83 -1.29 11.09 -3.07
CA VAL A 83 -2.35 11.70 -3.86
C VAL A 83 -1.80 12.88 -4.63
N LEU A 84 -2.04 12.95 -5.94
CA LEU A 84 -1.82 14.15 -6.73
C LEU A 84 -3.16 14.81 -7.04
N THR A 85 -3.26 16.11 -6.74
CA THR A 85 -4.41 16.92 -7.12
C THR A 85 -4.03 18.02 -8.09
N THR A 86 -4.95 18.37 -8.98
CA THR A 86 -4.84 19.54 -9.86
C THR A 86 -6.22 20.07 -10.14
N GLY A 87 -6.34 21.34 -10.50
CA GLY A 87 -7.63 21.97 -10.74
C GLY A 87 -7.47 23.44 -11.09
N CYS A 88 -8.53 24.20 -10.89
CA CYS A 88 -8.47 25.65 -10.99
C CYS A 88 -9.11 26.30 -9.77
N ASP A 89 -8.62 27.47 -9.37
CA ASP A 89 -9.14 28.24 -8.23
C ASP A 89 -10.41 29.05 -8.59
N ALA A 90 -11.23 28.52 -9.49
CA ALA A 90 -12.50 29.09 -9.91
C ALA A 90 -13.66 28.16 -9.51
N LEU A 91 -14.72 28.73 -8.94
CA LEU A 91 -15.94 27.98 -8.59
C LEU A 91 -16.93 27.88 -9.76
N GLY A 92 -16.94 28.89 -10.64
CA GLY A 92 -17.91 29.01 -11.74
C GLY A 92 -17.60 28.15 -12.97
N GLU A 93 -16.46 27.49 -13.00
CA GLU A 93 -16.03 26.66 -14.13
C GLU A 93 -14.92 25.69 -13.72
N GLY A 94 -14.69 24.69 -14.56
CA GLY A 94 -13.52 23.82 -14.48
C GLY A 94 -13.82 22.46 -13.86
N LEU A 95 -12.73 21.71 -13.67
CA LEU A 95 -12.75 20.34 -13.18
C LEU A 95 -11.56 20.17 -12.24
N ASP A 96 -11.84 19.93 -10.96
CA ASP A 96 -10.80 19.56 -10.01
C ASP A 96 -10.62 18.06 -10.03
N LEU A 97 -9.37 17.63 -10.06
CA LEU A 97 -8.96 16.24 -10.26
C LEU A 97 -8.10 15.79 -9.10
N LEU A 98 -8.33 14.55 -8.68
CA LEU A 98 -7.57 13.87 -7.65
C LEU A 98 -7.20 12.48 -8.16
N VAL A 99 -5.94 12.11 -8.05
CA VAL A 99 -5.40 10.79 -8.42
C VAL A 99 -4.76 10.17 -7.19
N GLU A 100 -5.30 9.06 -6.73
CA GLU A 100 -4.73 8.22 -5.68
C GLU A 100 -3.87 7.12 -6.32
N GLY A 101 -2.66 6.92 -5.80
CA GLY A 101 -1.75 5.88 -6.27
C GLY A 101 -0.64 5.59 -5.27
N GLU A 102 0.31 4.74 -5.68
CA GLU A 102 1.57 4.54 -4.97
C GLU A 102 2.69 5.14 -5.82
N ALA A 103 3.60 5.88 -5.19
CA ALA A 103 4.77 6.41 -5.88
C ALA A 103 5.87 5.34 -5.97
N VAL A 104 6.20 4.93 -7.18
CA VAL A 104 7.27 3.96 -7.46
C VAL A 104 8.47 4.70 -8.01
N ARG A 105 9.63 4.55 -7.37
CA ARG A 105 10.87 5.20 -7.84
C ARG A 105 11.35 4.53 -9.13
N LEU A 106 11.50 5.33 -10.19
CA LEU A 106 12.13 4.91 -11.43
C LEU A 106 13.65 5.10 -11.34
N THR A 107 14.39 4.11 -11.84
CA THR A 107 15.87 4.11 -11.84
C THR A 107 16.46 3.66 -13.17
N ASP A 108 15.65 3.15 -14.10
CA ASP A 108 16.12 2.73 -15.43
C ASP A 108 16.30 3.94 -16.35
N ASP A 109 17.53 4.16 -16.80
CA ASP A 109 17.93 5.30 -17.62
C ASP A 109 17.09 5.48 -18.90
N PRO A 110 16.78 4.42 -19.68
CA PRO A 110 15.83 4.50 -20.79
C PRO A 110 14.46 5.08 -20.42
N ASP A 111 13.83 4.59 -19.36
CA ASP A 111 12.52 5.10 -18.90
C ASP A 111 12.63 6.55 -18.43
N LEU A 112 13.69 6.88 -17.70
CA LEU A 112 14.00 8.24 -17.26
C LEU A 112 14.15 9.20 -18.45
N ARG A 113 14.84 8.80 -19.53
CA ARG A 113 14.97 9.65 -20.74
C ARG A 113 13.61 9.95 -21.36
N ARG A 114 12.71 8.97 -21.43
CA ARG A 114 11.34 9.17 -21.93
C ARG A 114 10.56 10.16 -21.07
N VAL A 115 10.69 10.07 -19.74
CA VAL A 115 10.07 11.03 -18.82
C VAL A 115 10.69 12.43 -19.02
N SER A 116 12.00 12.54 -19.16
CA SER A 116 12.69 13.81 -19.41
C SER A 116 12.22 14.47 -20.72
N ASP A 117 12.06 13.70 -21.79
CA ASP A 117 11.54 14.18 -23.06
C ASP A 117 10.08 14.68 -22.92
N ALA A 118 9.27 14.01 -22.10
CA ALA A 118 7.91 14.47 -21.78
C ALA A 118 7.92 15.79 -21.00
N TYR A 119 8.88 15.98 -20.06
CA TYR A 119 9.07 17.25 -19.35
C TYR A 119 9.47 18.37 -20.30
N LEU A 120 10.46 18.12 -21.14
CA LEU A 120 10.90 19.05 -22.17
C LEU A 120 9.75 19.43 -23.11
N SER A 121 8.97 18.45 -23.57
CA SER A 121 7.84 18.70 -24.47
C SER A 121 6.74 19.51 -23.82
N LYS A 122 6.49 19.33 -22.51
CA LYS A 122 5.41 20.01 -21.79
C LYS A 122 5.79 21.39 -21.28
N TYR A 123 7.02 21.55 -20.77
CA TYR A 123 7.45 22.74 -20.04
C TYR A 123 8.61 23.51 -20.70
N GLY A 124 9.17 22.99 -21.81
CA GLY A 124 10.22 23.65 -22.59
C GLY A 124 11.64 23.45 -22.06
N GLU A 125 12.60 24.16 -22.67
CA GLU A 125 14.05 23.98 -22.45
C GLU A 125 14.50 24.15 -21.00
N GLY A 126 13.79 24.97 -20.21
CA GLY A 126 14.07 25.15 -18.78
C GLY A 126 13.89 23.89 -17.93
N TRP A 127 13.22 22.87 -18.46
CA TRP A 127 12.95 21.58 -17.82
C TRP A 127 13.61 20.41 -18.54
N ARG A 128 14.66 20.67 -19.32
CA ARG A 128 15.52 19.63 -19.88
C ARG A 128 16.38 19.02 -18.78
N PHE A 129 16.26 17.71 -18.58
CA PHE A 129 17.10 16.96 -17.65
C PHE A 129 18.18 16.16 -18.38
N ALA A 130 19.38 16.15 -17.83
CA ALA A 130 20.36 15.11 -18.11
C ALA A 130 20.02 13.88 -17.27
N VAL A 131 20.08 12.69 -17.88
CA VAL A 131 19.81 11.41 -17.23
C VAL A 131 21.10 10.63 -17.08
N ARG A 132 21.39 10.24 -15.84
CA ARG A 132 22.49 9.35 -15.46
C ARG A 132 22.23 8.74 -14.08
N ASP A 133 22.81 7.58 -13.83
CA ASP A 133 22.84 6.94 -12.50
C ASP A 133 21.45 6.82 -11.86
N GLY A 134 20.41 6.58 -12.67
CA GLY A 134 19.04 6.41 -12.20
C GLY A 134 18.41 7.68 -11.62
N ALA A 135 18.81 8.87 -12.10
CA ALA A 135 18.24 10.15 -11.67
C ALA A 135 18.28 11.23 -12.76
N PHE A 136 17.51 12.30 -12.52
CA PHE A 136 17.54 13.54 -13.27
C PHE A 136 18.59 14.51 -12.69
N TYR A 137 19.22 15.26 -13.57
CA TYR A 137 20.08 16.40 -13.26
C TYR A 137 19.69 17.56 -14.15
N HIS A 138 19.73 18.79 -13.67
CA HIS A 138 19.45 19.94 -14.54
C HIS A 138 20.48 20.01 -15.68
N GLY A 139 19.99 20.23 -16.90
CA GLY A 139 20.85 20.44 -18.08
C GLY A 139 21.67 21.74 -17.99
N PRO A 140 22.55 22.04 -18.96
CA PRO A 140 23.43 23.20 -18.95
C PRO A 140 22.63 24.51 -19.08
N GLY A 141 22.21 25.07 -17.94
CA GLY A 141 21.74 26.44 -17.76
C GLY A 141 22.65 27.16 -16.76
N PRO A 142 22.51 28.49 -16.55
CA PRO A 142 23.30 29.19 -15.54
C PRO A 142 23.12 28.48 -14.19
N PRO A 143 24.22 28.16 -13.48
CA PRO A 143 24.12 27.49 -12.20
C PRO A 143 23.19 28.31 -11.30
N ARG A 144 22.15 27.68 -10.75
CA ARG A 144 21.76 28.12 -9.40
C ARG A 144 23.00 27.82 -8.56
N GLU A 145 23.47 28.81 -7.79
CA GLU A 145 24.74 28.73 -7.04
C GLU A 145 24.88 27.48 -6.16
N THR A 146 23.77 26.76 -5.94
CA THR A 146 23.71 25.37 -5.48
C THR A 146 23.08 24.50 -6.58
N ASP A 147 23.87 23.68 -7.28
CA ASP A 147 23.33 22.51 -8.00
C ASP A 147 22.68 21.60 -6.93
N PRO A 148 21.35 21.41 -6.92
CA PRO A 148 20.68 20.68 -5.85
C PRO A 148 21.00 19.18 -5.84
N GLY A 149 21.76 18.69 -6.82
CA GLY A 149 22.10 17.28 -6.97
C GLY A 149 21.05 16.51 -7.76
N ALA A 150 21.09 15.18 -7.62
CA ALA A 150 20.16 14.27 -8.28
C ALA A 150 18.70 14.59 -7.92
N ALA A 151 17.78 14.49 -8.87
CA ALA A 151 16.35 14.43 -8.63
C ALA A 151 15.84 13.01 -8.94
N TRP A 152 15.20 12.38 -7.96
CA TRP A 152 14.59 11.07 -8.13
C TRP A 152 13.23 11.22 -8.80
N VAL A 153 12.98 10.35 -9.76
CA VAL A 153 11.73 10.31 -10.53
C VAL A 153 10.83 9.23 -9.95
N TYR A 154 9.55 9.56 -9.83
CA TYR A 154 8.52 8.67 -9.34
C TYR A 154 7.40 8.56 -10.35
N GLU A 155 6.94 7.33 -10.58
CA GLU A 155 5.71 6.99 -11.30
C GLU A 155 4.56 6.82 -10.31
N VAL A 156 3.39 7.38 -10.62
CA VAL A 156 2.14 7.21 -9.87
C VAL A 156 1.05 6.77 -10.85
N ALA A 157 0.89 5.45 -10.98
CA ALA A 157 -0.22 4.86 -11.70
C ALA A 157 -1.54 5.08 -10.92
N PRO A 158 -2.62 5.56 -11.57
CA PRO A 158 -3.90 5.74 -10.89
C PRO A 158 -4.46 4.40 -10.37
N LYS A 159 -4.71 4.32 -9.07
CA LYS A 159 -5.54 3.26 -8.48
C LYS A 159 -7.00 3.69 -8.40
N LYS A 160 -7.20 4.97 -8.12
CA LYS A 160 -8.51 5.62 -8.05
C LYS A 160 -8.33 7.07 -8.46
N ALA A 161 -9.33 7.63 -9.14
CA ALA A 161 -9.35 9.06 -9.40
C ALA A 161 -10.74 9.64 -9.16
N PHE A 162 -10.78 10.94 -8.91
CA PHE A 162 -12.02 11.69 -8.75
C PHE A 162 -11.98 12.95 -9.59
N GLY A 163 -13.14 13.33 -10.10
CA GLY A 163 -13.37 14.57 -10.82
C GLY A 163 -14.53 15.33 -10.21
N PHE A 164 -14.32 16.61 -9.94
CA PHE A 164 -15.32 17.51 -9.38
C PHE A 164 -15.62 18.59 -10.42
N GLY A 165 -16.67 18.37 -11.20
CA GLY A 165 -17.14 19.30 -12.22
C GLY A 165 -17.78 20.53 -11.56
N LYS A 166 -17.43 21.72 -12.03
CA LYS A 166 -17.84 23.00 -11.48
C LYS A 166 -18.53 23.88 -12.53
N GLY A 167 -19.38 24.79 -12.07
CA GLY A 167 -20.07 25.77 -12.90
C GLY A 167 -21.58 25.55 -12.95
N GLY A 168 -22.17 25.53 -14.15
CA GLY A 168 -23.62 25.43 -14.33
C GLY A 168 -24.22 24.09 -13.91
N THR A 169 -23.42 23.02 -13.90
CA THR A 169 -23.83 21.68 -13.46
C THR A 169 -22.69 21.07 -12.65
N PHE A 170 -22.90 20.88 -11.35
CA PHE A 170 -21.91 20.25 -10.49
C PHE A 170 -21.97 18.73 -10.66
N SER A 171 -20.81 18.09 -10.70
CA SER A 171 -20.73 16.63 -10.77
C SER A 171 -19.59 16.12 -9.91
N GLN A 172 -19.83 14.99 -9.23
CA GLN A 172 -18.77 14.23 -8.61
C GLN A 172 -18.65 12.89 -9.32
N THR A 173 -17.54 12.73 -10.04
CA THR A 173 -17.20 11.50 -10.75
C THR A 173 -16.13 10.74 -10.01
N ARG A 174 -16.29 9.43 -9.90
CA ARG A 174 -15.27 8.49 -9.44
C ARG A 174 -14.85 7.60 -10.61
N TRP A 175 -13.55 7.56 -10.89
CA TRP A 175 -12.97 6.58 -11.80
C TRP A 175 -12.29 5.47 -11.00
N ARG A 176 -12.65 4.23 -11.30
CA ARG A 176 -12.03 3.04 -10.71
C ARG A 176 -11.20 2.33 -11.76
N PHE A 177 -9.90 2.31 -11.54
CA PHE A 177 -8.96 1.61 -12.40
C PHE A 177 -8.97 0.14 -12.00
N GLN A 178 -9.23 -0.72 -12.96
CA GLN A 178 -8.92 -2.13 -12.77
C GLN A 178 -7.40 -2.20 -12.62
N ARG A 179 -6.90 -2.77 -11.53
CA ARG A 179 -5.47 -2.96 -11.32
C ARG A 179 -4.93 -3.67 -12.56
N THR A 180 -4.09 -3.00 -13.36
CA THR A 180 -3.21 -3.70 -14.31
C THR A 180 -2.35 -4.58 -13.43
N GLN A 181 -2.72 -5.85 -13.31
CA GLN A 181 -1.85 -6.83 -12.69
C GLN A 181 -0.67 -7.00 -13.62
N THR A 182 0.44 -6.35 -13.28
CA THR A 182 1.77 -6.71 -13.77
C THR A 182 1.97 -6.38 -15.26
N ARG A 183 3.22 -6.10 -15.66
CA ARG A 183 3.62 -6.08 -17.07
C ARG A 183 3.02 -7.32 -17.76
N GLU A 184 2.23 -7.14 -18.82
CA GLU A 184 1.86 -8.23 -19.72
C GLU A 184 3.15 -8.76 -20.36
N MET A 185 3.76 -9.78 -19.75
CA MET A 185 4.46 -10.79 -20.52
C MET A 185 3.36 -11.60 -21.20
N GLU A 186 3.34 -11.58 -22.53
CA GLU A 186 2.29 -12.15 -23.38
C GLU A 186 1.79 -13.53 -22.90
N GLY A 187 0.50 -13.65 -22.57
CA GLY A 187 -0.23 -14.92 -22.61
C GLY A 187 -0.85 -15.46 -21.32
N GLU A 188 -0.54 -14.96 -20.12
CA GLU A 188 -1.09 -15.50 -18.87
C GLU A 188 -2.01 -14.52 -18.13
N ILE A 189 -3.27 -14.92 -17.94
CA ILE A 189 -4.23 -14.20 -17.10
C ILE A 189 -3.80 -14.37 -15.64
N PHE A 190 -3.12 -13.36 -15.07
CA PHE A 190 -2.82 -13.35 -13.64
C PHE A 190 -4.09 -13.06 -12.84
N MET A 191 -4.51 -14.04 -12.05
CA MET A 191 -5.59 -13.93 -11.07
C MET A 191 -5.05 -13.36 -9.76
N LYS A 192 -5.74 -12.36 -9.20
CA LYS A 192 -5.43 -11.82 -7.87
C LYS A 192 -6.04 -12.76 -6.82
N TRP A 193 -5.23 -13.66 -6.32
CA TRP A 193 -5.58 -14.51 -5.18
C TRP A 193 -5.18 -13.81 -3.88
N THR A 194 -6.13 -13.63 -2.96
CA THR A 194 -5.87 -13.21 -1.58
C THR A 194 -6.10 -14.40 -0.66
N LEU A 195 -5.21 -14.57 0.33
CA LEU A 195 -5.43 -15.57 1.38
C LEU A 195 -6.40 -14.97 2.40
N GLU A 196 -7.62 -15.47 2.41
CA GLU A 196 -8.70 -14.96 3.26
C GLU A 196 -8.73 -15.64 4.63
N VAL A 197 -8.56 -16.96 4.64
CA VAL A 197 -8.79 -17.77 5.83
C VAL A 197 -7.87 -18.99 5.86
N VAL A 198 -7.37 -19.32 7.05
CA VAL A 198 -6.65 -20.57 7.32
C VAL A 198 -7.38 -21.34 8.42
N VAL A 199 -7.62 -22.63 8.19
CA VAL A 199 -8.23 -23.48 9.22
C VAL A 199 -7.14 -23.97 10.18
N VAL A 200 -7.35 -23.76 11.48
CA VAL A 200 -6.45 -24.22 12.54
C VAL A 200 -7.08 -25.45 13.20
N PRO A 201 -6.46 -26.64 13.12
CA PRO A 201 -7.04 -27.86 13.65
C PRO A 201 -6.93 -27.88 15.18
N VAL A 202 -8.08 -27.96 15.85
CA VAL A 202 -8.16 -27.94 17.32
C VAL A 202 -9.05 -29.08 17.83
N SER A 203 -8.70 -29.65 18.99
CA SER A 203 -9.52 -30.70 19.63
C SER A 203 -10.71 -30.14 20.39
N ASP A 204 -10.65 -28.88 20.82
CA ASP A 204 -11.67 -28.19 21.60
C ASP A 204 -11.78 -26.71 21.16
N VAL A 205 -12.92 -26.37 20.54
CA VAL A 205 -13.18 -25.03 19.98
C VAL A 205 -13.27 -23.96 21.07
N GLU A 206 -13.86 -24.26 22.23
CA GLU A 206 -14.01 -23.29 23.31
C GLU A 206 -12.65 -22.99 23.98
N ARG A 207 -11.85 -24.03 24.20
CA ARG A 207 -10.48 -23.86 24.72
C ARG A 207 -9.61 -23.06 23.75
N ALA A 208 -9.71 -23.35 22.46
CA ALA A 208 -8.99 -22.62 21.43
C ALA A 208 -9.47 -21.16 21.35
N LYS A 209 -10.78 -20.91 21.33
CA LYS A 209 -11.36 -19.56 21.34
C LYS A 209 -10.89 -18.74 22.54
N ALA A 210 -10.89 -19.32 23.75
CA ALA A 210 -10.37 -18.64 24.94
C ALA A 210 -8.88 -18.28 24.82
N PHE A 211 -8.09 -19.12 24.13
CA PHE A 211 -6.68 -18.82 23.85
C PHE A 211 -6.53 -17.71 22.78
N TYR A 212 -7.14 -17.86 21.61
CA TYR A 212 -6.99 -16.93 20.49
C TYR A 212 -7.64 -15.56 20.78
N ALA A 213 -8.89 -15.53 21.21
CA ALA A 213 -9.56 -14.27 21.56
C ALA A 213 -9.04 -13.70 22.88
N GLY A 214 -8.94 -14.54 23.92
CA GLY A 214 -8.63 -14.07 25.27
C GLY A 214 -7.15 -13.76 25.49
N LYS A 215 -6.24 -14.67 25.11
CA LYS A 215 -4.80 -14.49 25.34
C LYS A 215 -4.11 -13.76 24.17
N LEU A 216 -4.33 -14.20 22.93
CA LEU A 216 -3.70 -13.52 21.78
C LEU A 216 -4.39 -12.20 21.44
N GLY A 217 -5.66 -12.04 21.78
CA GLY A 217 -6.41 -10.81 21.52
C GLY A 217 -6.89 -10.72 20.07
N PHE A 218 -7.16 -11.86 19.42
CA PHE A 218 -7.78 -11.87 18.10
C PHE A 218 -9.24 -11.44 18.20
N ASP A 219 -9.70 -10.69 17.21
CA ASP A 219 -11.08 -10.25 17.12
C ASP A 219 -11.96 -11.44 16.78
N LEU A 220 -13.00 -11.67 17.59
CA LEU A 220 -14.00 -12.70 17.33
C LEU A 220 -14.98 -12.19 16.28
N ASP A 221 -14.79 -12.62 15.04
CA ASP A 221 -15.63 -12.18 13.92
C ASP A 221 -16.98 -12.90 13.99
N HIS A 222 -16.94 -14.24 14.01
CA HIS A 222 -18.12 -15.10 13.94
C HIS A 222 -17.98 -16.27 14.90
N ASP A 223 -19.08 -16.62 15.57
CA ASP A 223 -19.22 -17.81 16.41
C ASP A 223 -20.58 -18.44 16.13
N THR A 224 -20.60 -19.48 15.29
CA THR A 224 -21.83 -20.12 14.81
C THR A 224 -21.83 -21.61 15.11
N LYS A 225 -22.71 -22.02 16.02
CA LYS A 225 -22.98 -23.42 16.32
C LYS A 225 -24.21 -23.89 15.53
N ILE A 226 -23.99 -24.76 14.53
CA ILE A 226 -25.06 -25.32 13.68
C ILE A 226 -25.59 -26.62 14.29
N SER A 227 -24.72 -27.43 14.89
CA SER A 227 -25.06 -28.65 15.64
C SER A 227 -23.96 -28.96 16.67
N ASP A 228 -24.10 -30.04 17.44
CA ASP A 228 -23.02 -30.52 18.32
C ASP A 228 -21.79 -31.04 17.56
N GLU A 229 -21.96 -31.36 16.28
CA GLU A 229 -20.88 -31.84 15.40
C GLU A 229 -20.29 -30.74 14.53
N TYR A 230 -20.99 -29.61 14.38
CA TYR A 230 -20.58 -28.50 13.51
C TYR A 230 -20.65 -27.16 14.24
N HIS A 231 -19.48 -26.69 14.64
CA HIS A 231 -19.28 -25.41 15.34
C HIS A 231 -18.10 -24.69 14.68
N VAL A 232 -18.39 -23.51 14.14
CA VAL A 232 -17.43 -22.68 13.39
C VAL A 232 -17.19 -21.39 14.17
N VAL A 233 -15.93 -21.12 14.48
CA VAL A 233 -15.48 -19.87 15.07
C VAL A 233 -14.45 -19.25 14.14
N GLN A 234 -14.68 -18.03 13.68
CA GLN A 234 -13.74 -17.25 12.89
C GLN A 234 -13.17 -16.13 13.76
N LEU A 235 -11.85 -15.99 13.73
CA LEU A 235 -11.10 -14.98 14.49
C LEU A 235 -10.08 -14.29 13.58
N THR A 236 -9.94 -12.98 13.72
CA THR A 236 -8.97 -12.20 12.94
C THR A 236 -7.88 -11.62 13.85
N PRO A 237 -6.59 -11.88 13.58
CA PRO A 237 -5.52 -11.16 14.27
C PRO A 237 -5.66 -9.65 14.01
N PRO A 238 -5.49 -8.79 15.03
CA PRO A 238 -5.64 -7.35 14.84
C PRO A 238 -4.73 -6.83 13.72
N GLY A 239 -5.30 -6.12 12.75
CA GLY A 239 -4.59 -5.57 11.59
C GLY A 239 -4.35 -6.56 10.43
N SER A 240 -4.69 -7.85 10.58
CA SER A 240 -4.55 -8.85 9.52
C SER A 240 -5.68 -8.74 8.48
N GLY A 241 -5.35 -8.98 7.21
CA GLY A 241 -6.33 -9.21 6.14
C GLY A 241 -6.73 -10.68 5.96
N CYS A 242 -6.17 -11.58 6.78
CA CYS A 242 -6.45 -13.02 6.78
C CYS A 242 -6.91 -13.45 8.18
N SER A 243 -7.99 -14.23 8.24
CA SER A 243 -8.55 -14.80 9.47
C SER A 243 -8.06 -16.22 9.72
N ILE A 244 -8.32 -16.73 10.92
CA ILE A 244 -8.32 -18.16 11.20
C ILE A 244 -9.74 -18.66 11.44
N VAL A 245 -9.99 -19.91 11.07
CA VAL A 245 -11.20 -20.63 11.44
C VAL A 245 -10.86 -21.81 12.33
N LEU A 246 -11.56 -21.88 13.46
CA LEU A 246 -11.59 -23.01 14.37
C LEU A 246 -12.89 -23.76 14.12
N GLY A 247 -12.85 -25.08 14.06
CA GLY A 247 -14.09 -25.83 14.13
C GLY A 247 -13.95 -27.32 13.94
N LYS A 248 -14.92 -28.03 14.52
CA LYS A 248 -15.06 -29.47 14.41
C LYS A 248 -15.80 -29.80 13.12
N GLY A 249 -15.27 -30.73 12.33
CA GLY A 249 -15.87 -31.18 11.07
C GLY A 249 -15.64 -30.25 9.85
N ILE A 250 -14.75 -29.25 9.94
CA ILE A 250 -14.45 -28.32 8.84
C ILE A 250 -13.35 -28.86 7.92
N VAL A 251 -12.31 -29.47 8.49
CA VAL A 251 -11.18 -30.07 7.76
C VAL A 251 -10.73 -31.36 8.44
N ASP A 252 -10.19 -32.29 7.65
CA ASP A 252 -9.58 -33.52 8.15
C ASP A 252 -8.08 -33.31 8.45
N MET A 253 -7.80 -32.55 9.50
CA MET A 253 -6.45 -32.28 9.99
C MET A 253 -6.35 -32.65 11.48
N LYS A 254 -5.29 -33.37 11.86
CA LYS A 254 -5.03 -33.72 13.25
C LYS A 254 -4.79 -32.45 14.09
N PRO A 255 -5.44 -32.26 15.25
CA PRO A 255 -5.12 -31.14 16.14
C PRO A 255 -3.62 -31.05 16.46
N GLY A 256 -3.08 -29.82 16.45
CA GLY A 256 -1.66 -29.56 16.68
C GLY A 256 -0.73 -29.81 15.49
N SER A 257 -1.26 -30.31 14.37
CA SER A 257 -0.45 -30.63 13.19
C SER A 257 -0.05 -29.42 12.36
N LEU A 258 -0.72 -28.28 12.52
CA LEU A 258 -0.42 -27.09 11.73
C LEU A 258 0.83 -26.39 12.30
N LYS A 259 1.86 -26.29 11.46
CA LYS A 259 3.13 -25.62 11.77
C LYS A 259 3.44 -24.61 10.67
N GLY A 260 4.03 -23.47 11.04
CA GLY A 260 4.48 -22.46 10.08
C GLY A 260 3.53 -21.29 9.86
N LEU A 261 2.52 -21.10 10.73
CA LEU A 261 1.75 -19.86 10.75
C LEU A 261 2.64 -18.72 11.23
N GLN A 262 2.54 -17.56 10.59
CA GLN A 262 3.38 -16.42 10.89
C GLN A 262 2.57 -15.13 11.03
N LEU A 263 2.80 -14.45 12.15
CA LEU A 263 2.35 -13.09 12.41
C LEU A 263 3.53 -12.12 12.22
N VAL A 264 3.20 -10.86 11.94
CA VAL A 264 4.18 -9.78 11.82
C VAL A 264 3.85 -8.69 12.81
N VAL A 265 4.88 -8.15 13.45
CA VAL A 265 4.78 -7.02 14.38
C VAL A 265 5.89 -6.03 14.11
N LYS A 266 5.66 -4.78 14.51
CA LYS A 266 6.66 -3.71 14.43
C LYS A 266 7.79 -3.84 15.46
N ASP A 267 7.45 -4.33 16.66
CA ASP A 267 8.36 -4.52 17.78
C ASP A 267 8.12 -5.89 18.42
N ILE A 268 9.05 -6.82 18.19
CA ILE A 268 8.94 -8.20 18.65
C ILE A 268 9.16 -8.35 20.16
N ARG A 269 9.92 -7.44 20.77
CA ARG A 269 10.18 -7.49 22.21
C ARG A 269 8.94 -7.04 22.97
N ALA A 270 8.28 -5.98 22.50
CA ALA A 270 6.99 -5.55 23.02
C ALA A 270 5.91 -6.62 22.84
N ALA A 271 5.81 -7.21 21.63
CA ALA A 271 4.86 -8.28 21.34
C ALA A 271 5.08 -9.50 22.25
N ARG A 272 6.34 -9.94 22.42
CA ARG A 272 6.68 -11.03 23.33
C ARG A 272 6.27 -10.70 24.78
N ALA A 273 6.62 -9.51 25.27
CA ALA A 273 6.29 -9.10 26.63
C ALA A 273 4.77 -9.10 26.87
N GLN A 274 3.98 -8.63 25.89
CA GLN A 274 2.52 -8.67 25.93
C GLN A 274 1.98 -10.11 26.00
N LEU A 275 2.48 -11.00 25.13
CA LEU A 275 2.06 -12.40 25.09
C LEU A 275 2.39 -13.15 26.39
N VAL A 276 3.62 -12.98 26.90
CA VAL A 276 4.05 -13.53 28.19
C VAL A 276 3.19 -12.98 29.33
N GLY A 277 2.93 -11.67 29.34
CA GLY A 277 2.07 -11.01 30.32
C GLY A 277 0.62 -11.53 30.33
N ARG A 278 0.15 -12.07 29.19
CA ARG A 278 -1.17 -12.72 29.07
C ARG A 278 -1.12 -14.24 29.29
N GLY A 279 0.01 -14.77 29.76
CA GLY A 279 0.17 -16.19 30.11
C GLY A 279 0.24 -17.12 28.89
N VAL A 280 0.81 -16.64 27.78
CA VAL A 280 1.17 -17.48 26.62
C VAL A 280 2.59 -18.00 26.82
N GLY A 281 2.81 -19.29 26.58
CA GLY A 281 4.14 -19.90 26.60
C GLY A 281 4.92 -19.52 25.34
N VAL A 282 5.68 -18.42 25.41
CA VAL A 282 6.47 -17.90 24.28
C VAL A 282 7.96 -18.12 24.55
N GLY A 283 8.68 -18.63 23.54
CA GLY A 283 10.13 -18.78 23.59
C GLY A 283 10.88 -17.44 23.67
N GLU A 284 12.20 -17.50 23.79
CA GLU A 284 13.06 -16.31 23.72
C GLU A 284 13.06 -15.68 22.32
N VAL A 285 13.39 -14.39 22.24
CA VAL A 285 13.61 -13.71 20.95
C VAL A 285 14.85 -14.29 20.29
N GLN A 286 14.71 -14.69 19.03
CA GLN A 286 15.77 -15.25 18.21
C GLN A 286 16.07 -14.36 17.01
N VAL A 287 17.32 -14.34 16.59
CA VAL A 287 17.74 -13.85 15.27
C VAL A 287 17.87 -15.05 14.35
N VAL A 288 17.17 -15.03 13.22
CA VAL A 288 17.27 -16.05 12.18
C VAL A 288 18.12 -15.47 11.04
N GLY A 289 19.35 -15.98 10.91
CA GLY A 289 20.30 -15.56 9.87
C GLY A 289 20.94 -16.74 9.14
N ALA A 290 21.94 -16.45 8.30
CA ALA A 290 22.60 -17.46 7.46
C ALA A 290 23.23 -18.63 8.25
N SER A 291 23.64 -18.39 9.49
CA SER A 291 24.21 -19.40 10.40
C SER A 291 23.15 -20.20 11.18
N GLY A 292 21.87 -19.99 10.90
CA GLY A 292 20.75 -20.56 11.65
C GLY A 292 20.27 -19.67 12.81
N PRO A 293 19.24 -20.13 13.54
CA PRO A 293 18.65 -19.37 14.64
C PRO A 293 19.57 -19.30 15.86
N ARG A 294 19.65 -18.12 16.48
CA ARG A 294 20.33 -17.92 17.77
C ARG A 294 19.54 -16.95 18.65
N PRO A 295 19.73 -16.95 19.97
CA PRO A 295 19.18 -15.90 20.83
C PRO A 295 19.61 -14.49 20.36
N ALA A 296 18.69 -13.54 20.46
CA ALA A 296 18.96 -12.13 20.18
C ALA A 296 19.75 -11.49 21.34
N SER A 297 20.73 -10.65 21.01
CA SER A 297 21.46 -9.85 22.00
C SER A 297 20.68 -8.59 22.37
N ASP A 298 20.97 -8.01 23.54
CA ASP A 298 20.34 -6.75 23.94
C ASP A 298 20.74 -5.60 23.01
N GLY A 299 19.77 -4.78 22.62
CA GLY A 299 19.97 -3.65 21.70
C GLY A 299 20.23 -4.04 20.24
N GLU A 300 20.20 -5.33 19.90
CA GLU A 300 20.35 -5.80 18.52
C GLU A 300 19.18 -5.34 17.64
N ASP A 301 19.48 -4.92 16.41
CA ASP A 301 18.46 -4.63 15.40
C ASP A 301 17.83 -5.94 14.93
N LEU A 302 16.51 -6.00 15.08
CA LEU A 302 15.71 -7.19 14.84
C LEU A 302 14.87 -7.07 13.57
N ASP A 303 14.97 -5.96 12.82
CA ASP A 303 14.14 -5.76 11.63
C ASP A 303 14.41 -6.84 10.57
N ASN A 304 13.34 -7.49 10.11
CA ASN A 304 13.31 -8.62 9.17
C ASN A 304 13.98 -9.92 9.66
N VAL A 305 14.70 -9.92 10.78
CA VAL A 305 15.49 -11.08 11.25
C VAL A 305 15.08 -11.60 12.62
N GLY A 306 14.31 -10.82 13.39
CA GLY A 306 13.86 -11.16 14.74
C GLY A 306 12.59 -12.01 14.74
N PHE A 307 12.61 -13.12 15.49
CA PHE A 307 11.49 -14.05 15.63
C PHE A 307 11.23 -14.43 17.09
N VAL A 308 9.96 -14.69 17.44
CA VAL A 308 9.59 -15.53 18.60
C VAL A 308 8.63 -16.61 18.14
N PHE A 309 8.60 -17.71 18.90
CA PHE A 309 7.75 -18.86 18.59
C PHE A 309 6.89 -19.22 19.80
N PHE A 310 5.67 -19.65 19.56
CA PHE A 310 4.76 -20.19 20.57
C PHE A 310 3.87 -21.27 19.96
N GLU A 311 3.25 -22.06 20.83
CA GLU A 311 2.25 -23.05 20.45
C GLU A 311 0.90 -22.73 21.08
N ASP A 312 -0.18 -23.08 20.37
CA ASP A 312 -1.53 -23.05 20.93
C ASP A 312 -1.77 -24.27 21.87
N PRO A 313 -2.92 -24.37 22.55
CA PRO A 313 -3.21 -25.48 23.47
C PRO A 313 -3.21 -26.88 22.84
N ASP A 314 -3.34 -26.98 21.52
CA ASP A 314 -3.32 -28.24 20.78
C ASP A 314 -1.93 -28.54 20.20
N GLY A 315 -1.01 -27.59 20.27
CA GLY A 315 0.34 -27.68 19.75
C GLY A 315 0.49 -27.09 18.36
N ASN A 316 -0.46 -26.35 17.81
CA ASN A 316 -0.27 -25.67 16.51
C ASN A 316 0.80 -24.58 16.67
N GLY A 317 1.77 -24.57 15.76
CA GLY A 317 2.98 -23.74 15.89
C GLY A 317 2.84 -22.40 15.19
N TRP A 318 3.19 -21.34 15.91
CA TRP A 318 3.17 -19.95 15.45
C TRP A 318 4.55 -19.31 15.56
N ALA A 319 4.90 -18.55 14.54
CA ALA A 319 6.01 -17.61 14.54
C ALA A 319 5.46 -16.18 14.59
N VAL A 320 6.17 -15.29 15.27
CA VAL A 320 5.97 -13.84 15.17
C VAL A 320 7.29 -13.26 14.68
N GLN A 321 7.27 -12.48 13.61
CA GLN A 321 8.46 -11.85 13.02
C GLN A 321 8.40 -10.34 13.21
N GLN A 322 9.55 -9.71 13.47
CA GLN A 322 9.67 -8.25 13.39
C GLN A 322 9.81 -7.80 11.94
N ILE A 323 8.92 -6.91 11.49
CA ILE A 323 9.09 -6.12 10.27
C ILE A 323 8.64 -4.70 10.60
N SER A 324 9.59 -3.81 10.87
CA SER A 324 9.33 -2.46 11.39
C SER A 324 8.61 -1.54 10.40
N ALA A 325 8.58 -1.91 9.11
CA ALA A 325 7.83 -1.22 8.06
C ALA A 325 6.34 -1.62 7.97
N ARG A 326 5.89 -2.61 8.76
CA ARG A 326 4.50 -3.07 8.79
C ARG A 326 3.85 -2.59 10.10
N ASP A 327 2.69 -1.94 9.97
CA ASP A 327 1.80 -1.54 11.08
C ASP A 327 0.59 -2.48 11.10
#